data_AF-A0A3L7WZH2-F1
#
_entry.id   AF-A0A3L7WZH2-F1
#
_cell.length_a   1.000
_cell.length_b   1.000
_cell.length_c   1.000
_cell.angle_alpha   90.00
_cell.angle_beta   90.00
_cell.angle_gamma   90.00
#
_symmetry.space_group_name_H-M   'P 1'
#
loop_
_entity.id
_entity.type
_entity.pdbx_description
1 polymer ?
#
loop_
_entity_poly.entity_id
_entity_poly.type
_entity_poly.pdbx_seq_one_letter_code
_entity_poly.pdbx_strand_id
1 'polypeptide(L)'
;MAFSDRELICRDCNSPYIFTAGEQEFYATKGLQHDPVRCPSCRASRRTMRPDEREEAPSYGVFASWGGRTPRQLHAATCHECGQTTEIPFMPRGDRPVFCSNCYNAVRERQEAADLAAQQRLAALVGGTAAAGLGSTATAVAEEEEEEPAANVVLPSQE
;
A
#
# COMPACT_ATOMS: atom_id res chain seq x y z
N MET A 1 20.78 23.60 -28.28
CA MET A 1 19.83 23.86 -29.37
C MET A 1 18.82 24.87 -28.87
N ALA A 2 18.40 25.84 -29.70
CA ALA A 2 17.29 26.71 -29.34
C ALA A 2 15.99 25.92 -29.50
N PHE A 3 15.28 25.67 -28.39
CA PHE A 3 13.97 25.05 -28.41
C PHE A 3 12.90 26.13 -28.56
N SER A 4 11.87 25.85 -29.35
CA SER A 4 10.77 26.77 -29.62
C SER A 4 9.45 26.07 -29.36
N ASP A 5 8.44 26.81 -28.90
CA ASP A 5 7.12 26.26 -28.63
C ASP A 5 6.52 25.61 -29.89
N ARG A 6 6.00 24.39 -29.73
CA ARG A 6 5.42 23.61 -30.83
C ARG A 6 4.03 23.12 -30.46
N GLU A 7 3.07 23.28 -31.35
CA GLU A 7 1.71 22.78 -31.16
C GLU A 7 1.58 21.33 -31.62
N LEU A 8 1.05 20.45 -30.75
CA LEU A 8 0.80 19.03 -31.02
C LEU A 8 -0.67 18.70 -30.76
N ILE A 9 -1.16 17.64 -31.42
CA ILE A 9 -2.54 17.16 -31.25
C ILE A 9 -2.53 15.98 -30.28
N CYS A 10 -3.38 16.04 -29.24
CA CYS A 10 -3.51 14.93 -28.30
C CYS A 10 -4.22 13.73 -28.95
N ARG A 11 -3.68 12.52 -28.77
CA ARG A 11 -4.31 11.29 -29.29
C ARG A 11 -5.64 10.91 -28.64
N ASP A 12 -5.90 11.31 -27.39
CA ASP A 12 -7.11 10.88 -26.67
C ASP A 12 -8.26 11.88 -26.77
N CYS A 13 -7.99 13.18 -26.61
CA CYS A 13 -9.01 14.23 -26.64
C CYS A 13 -9.02 15.04 -27.94
N ASN A 14 -8.08 14.77 -28.85
CA ASN A 14 -7.96 15.42 -30.16
C ASN A 14 -7.82 16.97 -30.10
N SER A 15 -7.60 17.54 -28.92
CA SER A 15 -7.38 18.97 -28.74
C SER A 15 -5.91 19.33 -29.02
N PRO A 16 -5.64 20.49 -29.64
CA PRO A 16 -4.29 21.00 -29.74
C PRO A 16 -3.77 21.38 -28.35
N TYR A 17 -2.48 21.18 -28.12
CA TYR A 17 -1.78 21.62 -26.91
C TYR A 17 -0.35 22.04 -27.24
N ILE A 18 0.25 22.85 -26.39
CA ILE A 18 1.58 23.42 -26.62
C ILE A 18 2.63 22.54 -25.93
N PHE A 19 3.62 22.10 -26.67
CA PHE A 19 4.86 21.51 -26.19
C PHE A 19 5.90 22.63 -26.08
N THR A 20 6.04 23.15 -24.86
CA THR A 20 6.84 24.35 -24.59
C THR A 20 8.33 24.10 -24.77
N ALA A 21 9.10 25.16 -25.00
CA ALA A 21 10.56 25.08 -25.07
C ALA A 21 11.18 24.44 -23.81
N GLY A 22 10.65 24.75 -22.62
CA GLY A 22 11.11 24.18 -21.36
C GLY A 22 10.84 22.68 -21.22
N GLU A 23 9.71 22.17 -21.74
CA GLU A 23 9.46 20.73 -21.76
C GLU A 23 10.34 20.01 -22.77
N GLN A 24 10.68 20.64 -23.90
CA GLN A 24 11.63 20.08 -24.86
C GLN A 24 13.04 19.94 -24.27
N GLU A 25 13.49 20.94 -23.51
CA GLU A 25 14.75 20.88 -22.76
C GLU A 25 14.73 19.76 -21.71
N PHE A 26 13.60 19.58 -21.01
CA PHE A 26 13.42 18.48 -20.07
C PHE A 26 13.51 17.11 -20.76
N TYR A 27 12.89 16.97 -21.94
CA TYR A 27 12.95 15.71 -22.70
C TYR A 27 14.37 15.43 -23.19
N ALA A 28 15.08 16.44 -23.69
CA ALA A 28 16.46 16.33 -24.14
C ALA A 28 17.41 15.91 -23.00
N THR A 29 17.29 16.52 -21.81
CA THR A 29 18.13 16.19 -20.65
C THR A 29 17.85 14.79 -20.08
N LYS A 30 16.61 14.30 -20.19
CA LYS A 30 16.24 12.94 -19.78
C LYS A 30 16.54 11.89 -20.85
N GLY A 31 17.05 12.28 -22.03
CA GLY A 31 17.30 11.37 -23.15
C GLY A 31 16.02 10.82 -23.79
N LEU A 32 14.88 11.48 -23.60
CA LEU A 32 13.62 11.10 -24.23
C LEU A 32 13.57 11.67 -25.65
N GLN A 33 13.75 10.80 -26.62
CA GLN A 33 13.76 11.14 -28.06
C GLN A 33 12.35 11.27 -28.66
N HIS A 34 11.31 10.86 -27.93
CA HIS A 34 9.94 10.83 -28.42
C HIS A 34 9.10 11.97 -27.86
N ASP A 35 8.38 12.62 -28.76
CA ASP A 35 7.48 13.71 -28.41
C ASP A 35 6.29 13.23 -27.57
N PRO A 36 5.75 14.13 -26.73
CA PRO A 36 4.53 13.85 -25.99
C PRO A 36 3.34 13.52 -26.92
N VAL A 37 2.69 12.37 -26.70
CA VAL A 37 1.52 11.93 -27.50
C VAL A 37 0.19 12.45 -26.92
N ARG A 38 0.20 12.81 -25.63
CA ARG A 38 -1.00 13.15 -24.86
C ARG A 38 -0.80 14.51 -24.20
N CYS A 39 -1.85 15.32 -24.19
CA CYS A 39 -1.83 16.59 -23.50
C CYS A 39 -1.67 16.40 -21.97
N PRO A 40 -1.24 17.46 -21.24
CA PRO A 40 -1.05 17.40 -19.79
C PRO A 40 -2.30 16.96 -19.02
N SER A 41 -3.51 17.37 -19.46
CA SER A 41 -4.77 16.97 -18.82
C SER A 41 -5.03 15.47 -18.95
N CYS A 42 -4.96 14.90 -20.15
CA CYS A 42 -5.14 13.45 -20.36
C CYS A 42 -4.06 12.62 -19.65
N ARG A 43 -2.84 13.15 -19.49
CA ARG A 43 -1.79 12.51 -18.69
C ARG A 43 -2.11 12.53 -17.21
N ALA A 44 -2.57 13.67 -16.68
CA ALA A 44 -3.00 13.81 -15.31
C ALA A 44 -4.19 12.88 -15.01
N SER A 45 -5.24 12.92 -15.83
CA SER A 45 -6.41 12.03 -15.68
C SER A 45 -6.04 10.55 -15.72
N ARG A 46 -5.07 10.15 -16.55
CA ARG A 46 -4.60 8.75 -16.57
C ARG A 46 -3.71 8.41 -15.36
N ARG A 47 -3.00 9.40 -14.81
CA ARG A 47 -2.25 9.21 -13.56
C ARG A 47 -3.22 8.99 -12.39
N THR A 48 -4.36 9.69 -12.36
CA THR A 48 -5.38 9.55 -11.31
C THR A 48 -6.32 8.36 -11.52
N MET A 49 -6.58 7.96 -12.77
CA MET A 49 -7.36 6.76 -13.09
C MET A 49 -6.58 5.45 -12.91
N ARG A 50 -5.26 5.53 -12.75
CA ARG A 50 -4.54 4.41 -12.16
C ARG A 50 -4.91 4.48 -10.68
N PRO A 51 -5.74 3.56 -10.17
CA PRO A 51 -5.97 3.52 -8.73
C PRO A 51 -4.59 3.47 -8.09
N ASP A 52 -4.39 4.33 -7.10
CA ASP A 52 -3.22 4.34 -6.24
C ASP A 52 -3.21 3.08 -5.33
N GLU A 53 -3.61 1.92 -5.86
CA GLU A 53 -3.34 0.58 -5.31
C GLU A 53 -1.84 0.25 -5.45
N ARG A 54 -0.99 1.22 -5.17
CA ARG A 54 0.40 1.03 -4.80
C ARG A 54 0.73 1.70 -3.47
N GLU A 55 -0.27 2.04 -2.66
CA GLU A 55 -0.11 2.10 -1.20
C GLU A 55 -0.40 0.74 -0.54
N GLU A 56 -0.85 -0.26 -1.30
CA GLU A 56 -0.76 -1.68 -0.92
C GLU A 56 0.44 -2.29 -1.66
N ALA A 57 1.64 -2.10 -1.12
CA ALA A 57 2.74 -3.02 -1.42
C ALA A 57 2.21 -4.45 -1.25
N PRO A 58 2.58 -5.40 -2.13
CA PRO A 58 1.88 -6.68 -2.24
C PRO A 58 1.84 -7.42 -0.90
N SER A 59 0.68 -7.35 -0.24
CA SER A 59 0.23 -8.31 0.75
C SER A 59 0.03 -9.61 -0.01
N TYR A 60 1.13 -10.37 -0.16
CA TYR A 60 1.19 -11.74 -0.69
C TYR A 60 0.10 -12.08 -1.72
N GLY A 61 0.24 -11.50 -2.91
CA GLY A 61 -0.43 -11.84 -4.18
C GLY A 61 -1.67 -12.73 -4.12
N VAL A 62 -2.82 -12.12 -4.44
CA VAL A 62 -4.08 -12.74 -4.85
C VAL A 62 -3.82 -13.94 -5.79
N PHE A 63 -4.10 -15.14 -5.28
CA PHE A 63 -4.12 -16.38 -6.06
C PHE A 63 -5.37 -16.37 -6.96
N ALA A 64 -5.32 -15.61 -8.05
CA ALA A 64 -6.31 -15.71 -9.12
C ALA A 64 -5.59 -15.65 -10.46
N SER A 65 -5.26 -16.83 -10.97
CA SER A 65 -4.65 -17.06 -12.29
C SER A 65 -5.63 -16.72 -13.41
N TRP A 66 -5.83 -15.45 -13.72
CA TRP A 66 -6.46 -15.01 -14.98
C TRP A 66 -5.40 -14.98 -16.09
N GLY A 67 -4.97 -16.17 -16.54
CA GLY A 67 -4.08 -16.31 -17.69
C GLY A 67 -3.12 -17.47 -17.53
N GLY A 68 -3.54 -18.66 -17.95
CA GLY A 68 -2.84 -19.94 -17.86
C GLY A 68 -1.43 -20.00 -18.49
N ARG A 69 -0.48 -19.30 -17.89
CA ARG A 69 0.95 -19.37 -18.20
C ARG A 69 1.65 -19.97 -17.00
N THR A 70 1.89 -21.28 -17.10
CA THR A 70 2.78 -22.13 -16.28
C THR A 70 2.48 -22.18 -14.77
N PRO A 71 2.36 -23.38 -14.16
CA PRO A 71 2.31 -23.48 -12.71
C PRO A 71 3.58 -22.82 -12.14
N ARG A 72 3.43 -21.83 -11.26
CA ARG A 72 4.57 -21.21 -10.59
C ARG A 72 5.31 -22.30 -9.82
N GLN A 73 6.61 -22.42 -10.04
CA GLN A 73 7.44 -23.38 -9.31
C GLN A 73 7.48 -22.95 -7.85
N LEU A 74 6.99 -23.80 -6.97
CA LEU A 74 7.14 -23.65 -5.53
C LEU A 74 8.56 -24.08 -5.15
N HIS A 75 9.21 -23.28 -4.32
CA HIS A 75 10.55 -23.56 -3.82
C HIS A 75 10.47 -23.97 -2.34
N ALA A 76 11.15 -25.04 -1.98
CA ALA A 76 11.28 -25.44 -0.59
C ALA A 76 12.25 -24.51 0.15
N ALA A 77 11.83 -24.01 1.31
CA ALA A 77 12.65 -23.19 2.19
C ALA A 77 12.40 -23.58 3.66
N THR A 78 13.40 -23.36 4.51
CA THR A 78 13.29 -23.61 5.96
C THR A 78 12.83 -22.35 6.69
N CYS A 79 11.81 -22.47 7.54
CA CYS A 79 11.35 -21.38 8.39
C CYS A 79 12.40 -21.03 9.45
N HIS A 80 12.69 -19.74 9.62
CA HIS A 80 13.70 -19.26 10.57
C HIS A 80 13.30 -19.45 12.05
N GLU A 81 12.00 -19.43 12.38
CA GLU A 81 11.53 -19.47 13.78
C GLU A 81 11.20 -20.90 14.24
N CYS A 82 10.49 -21.69 13.41
CA CYS A 82 10.08 -23.05 13.77
C CYS A 82 10.91 -24.17 13.11
N GLY A 83 11.77 -23.85 12.13
CA GLY A 83 12.61 -24.83 11.43
C GLY A 83 11.89 -25.76 10.44
N GLN A 84 10.57 -25.63 10.27
CA GLN A 84 9.81 -26.47 9.33
C GLN A 84 10.10 -26.11 7.86
N THR A 85 10.05 -27.11 6.98
CA THR A 85 10.12 -26.91 5.53
C THR A 85 8.79 -26.40 4.98
N THR A 86 8.81 -25.28 4.29
CA THR A 86 7.63 -24.67 3.66
C THR A 86 7.86 -24.39 2.18
N GLU A 87 6.78 -24.47 1.41
CA GLU A 87 6.77 -24.18 -0.02
C GLU A 87 6.43 -22.71 -0.26
N ILE A 88 7.35 -21.97 -0.86
CA ILE A 88 7.21 -20.54 -1.15
C ILE A 88 7.24 -20.25 -2.66
N PRO A 89 6.49 -19.24 -3.16
CA PRO A 89 6.44 -18.94 -4.60
C PRO A 89 7.67 -18.22 -5.16
N PHE A 90 8.63 -17.84 -4.31
CA PHE A 90 9.83 -17.10 -4.68
C PHE A 90 11.07 -17.88 -4.27
N MET A 91 12.15 -17.74 -5.03
CA MET A 91 13.43 -18.37 -4.69
C MET A 91 14.05 -17.65 -3.48
N PRO A 92 14.36 -18.36 -2.37
CA PRO A 92 14.98 -17.76 -1.20
C PRO A 92 16.41 -17.31 -1.53
N ARG A 93 16.70 -16.01 -1.38
CA ARG A 93 18.01 -15.42 -1.71
C ARG A 93 19.01 -15.37 -0.55
N GLY A 94 18.61 -15.77 0.65
CA GLY A 94 19.46 -15.77 1.86
C GLY A 94 19.62 -14.40 2.54
N ASP A 95 19.33 -13.29 1.85
CA ASP A 95 19.41 -11.94 2.43
C ASP A 95 18.28 -11.61 3.43
N ARG A 96 17.14 -12.32 3.33
CA ARG A 96 15.92 -12.07 4.10
C ARG A 96 15.46 -13.38 4.76
N PRO A 97 15.10 -13.39 6.06
CA PRO A 97 14.59 -14.59 6.71
C PRO A 97 13.25 -15.02 6.10
N VAL A 98 13.09 -16.33 5.90
CA VAL A 98 11.87 -16.95 5.39
C VAL A 98 11.04 -17.47 6.57
N PHE A 99 9.73 -17.29 6.52
CA PHE A 99 8.80 -17.73 7.56
C PHE A 99 7.67 -18.57 6.96
N CYS A 100 7.18 -19.55 7.72
CA CYS A 100 5.92 -20.23 7.41
C CYS A 100 4.73 -19.30 7.61
N SER A 101 3.56 -19.60 7.06
CA SER A 101 2.37 -18.74 7.17
C SER A 101 2.00 -18.38 8.62
N ASN A 102 2.16 -19.34 9.54
CA ASN A 102 1.83 -19.13 10.96
C ASN A 102 2.85 -18.19 11.64
N CYS A 103 4.14 -18.45 11.49
CA CYS A 103 5.20 -17.59 12.02
C CYS A 103 5.19 -16.21 11.36
N TYR A 104 4.90 -16.14 10.06
CA TYR A 104 4.79 -14.88 9.33
C TYR A 104 3.69 -13.98 9.90
N ASN A 105 2.51 -14.53 10.20
CA ASN A 105 1.42 -13.78 10.82
C ASN A 105 1.82 -13.25 12.21
N ALA A 106 2.42 -14.09 13.06
CA ALA A 106 2.86 -13.67 14.38
C ALA A 106 3.97 -12.59 14.34
N VAL A 107 4.92 -12.72 13.41
CA VAL A 107 5.97 -11.72 13.20
C VAL A 107 5.37 -10.42 12.65
N ARG A 108 4.44 -10.51 11.71
CA ARG A 108 3.74 -9.35 11.14
C ARG A 108 2.98 -8.58 12.21
N GLU A 109 2.19 -9.25 13.05
CA GLU A 109 1.45 -8.61 14.14
C GLU A 109 2.39 -7.90 15.14
N ARG A 110 3.52 -8.51 15.49
CA ARG A 110 4.54 -7.86 16.34
C ARG A 110 5.17 -6.64 15.68
N GLN A 111 5.43 -6.71 14.37
CA GLN A 111 5.98 -5.58 13.60
C GLN A 111 4.97 -4.43 13.50
N GLU A 112 3.72 -4.74 13.15
CA GLU A 112 2.63 -3.75 13.08
C GLU A 112 2.41 -3.07 14.43
N ALA A 113 2.38 -3.83 15.53
CA ALA A 113 2.26 -3.26 16.89
C ALA A 113 3.46 -2.35 17.25
N ALA A 114 4.68 -2.75 16.87
CA ALA A 114 5.88 -1.94 17.09
C ALA A 114 5.88 -0.66 16.26
N ASP A 115 5.45 -0.74 14.99
CA ASP A 115 5.34 0.40 14.10
C ASP A 115 4.27 1.38 14.58
N LEU A 116 3.10 0.89 15.02
CA LEU A 116 2.06 1.73 15.62
C LEU A 116 2.55 2.39 16.91
N ALA A 117 3.24 1.66 17.79
CA ALA A 117 3.83 2.24 19.00
C ALA A 117 4.91 3.29 18.66
N ALA A 118 5.71 3.06 17.61
CA ALA A 118 6.70 4.03 17.13
C ALA A 118 6.02 5.27 16.55
N GLN A 119 4.97 5.11 15.75
CA GLN A 119 4.16 6.21 15.22
C GLN A 119 3.51 7.02 16.34
N GLN A 120 2.93 6.37 17.36
CA GLN A 120 2.37 7.06 18.53
C GLN A 120 3.43 7.83 19.30
N ARG A 121 4.63 7.26 19.49
CA ARG A 121 5.76 7.96 20.13
C ARG A 121 6.21 9.17 19.33
N LEU A 122 6.32 9.04 18.01
CA LEU A 122 6.65 10.16 17.12
C LEU A 122 5.56 11.25 17.15
N ALA A 123 4.28 10.85 17.13
CA ALA A 123 3.16 11.77 17.24
C ALA A 123 3.16 12.53 18.58
N ALA A 124 3.47 11.87 19.70
CA ALA A 124 3.60 12.53 21.01
C ALA A 124 4.75 13.54 21.05
N LEU A 125 5.86 13.30 20.34
CA LEU A 125 7.00 14.22 20.25
C LEU A 125 6.70 15.44 19.36
N VAL A 126 5.89 15.28 18.31
CA VAL A 126 5.56 16.36 17.36
C VAL A 126 4.30 17.13 17.78
N GLY A 127 3.36 16.52 18.52
CA GLY A 127 2.07 17.10 18.92
C GLY A 127 2.08 17.98 20.18
N GLY A 128 3.24 18.22 20.79
CA GLY A 128 3.39 18.90 22.09
C GLY A 128 3.21 20.43 22.12
N THR A 129 2.59 21.08 21.11
CA THR A 129 2.47 22.56 21.09
C THR A 129 1.05 23.12 20.94
N ALA A 130 -0.01 22.36 21.21
CA ALA A 130 -1.38 22.88 21.09
C ALA A 130 -2.29 22.52 22.28
N ALA A 131 -2.02 23.10 23.45
CA ALA A 131 -3.01 23.20 24.53
C ALA A 131 -2.73 24.39 25.46
N ALA A 132 -3.10 25.59 25.04
CA ALA A 132 -3.37 26.70 25.95
C ALA A 132 -4.62 27.48 25.47
N GLY A 133 -5.74 27.24 26.16
CA GLY A 133 -6.88 28.14 26.26
C GLY A 133 -7.92 28.06 25.14
N LEU A 134 -9.08 27.47 25.43
CA LEU A 134 -10.26 28.14 26.02
C LEU A 134 -11.41 27.11 26.02
N GLY A 135 -12.05 26.97 27.18
CA GLY A 135 -12.99 25.89 27.45
C GLY A 135 -14.32 25.98 26.71
N SER A 136 -15.00 24.84 26.68
CA SER A 136 -16.45 24.82 26.69
C SER A 136 -16.93 23.54 27.39
N THR A 137 -17.62 23.74 28.49
CA THR A 137 -18.27 22.74 29.31
C THR A 137 -19.48 22.16 28.59
N ALA A 138 -19.58 20.82 28.49
CA ALA A 138 -20.86 20.15 28.28
C ALA A 138 -20.82 18.73 28.85
N THR A 139 -21.30 18.65 30.10
CA THR A 139 -22.23 17.64 30.64
C THR A 139 -21.92 16.16 30.48
N ALA A 140 -21.63 15.56 31.63
CA ALA A 140 -21.71 14.14 31.93
C ALA A 140 -23.12 13.57 31.68
N VAL A 141 -23.16 12.38 31.10
CA VAL A 141 -24.17 11.37 31.46
C VAL A 141 -23.40 10.09 31.74
N ALA A 142 -23.36 9.75 33.02
CA ALA A 142 -22.99 8.45 33.53
C ALA A 142 -24.27 7.61 33.51
N GLU A 143 -24.22 6.44 32.88
CA GLU A 143 -25.08 5.32 33.24
C GLU A 143 -24.20 4.08 33.28
N GLU A 144 -23.90 3.68 34.51
CA GLU A 144 -23.35 2.39 34.90
C GLU A 144 -24.49 1.37 34.83
N GLU A 145 -24.33 0.29 34.06
CA GLU A 145 -24.99 -0.99 34.36
C GLU A 145 -23.96 -2.10 34.11
N GLU A 146 -23.31 -2.50 35.21
CA GLU A 146 -22.75 -3.84 35.36
C GLU A 146 -23.92 -4.84 35.49
N GLU A 147 -23.87 -5.98 34.80
CA GLU A 147 -23.97 -7.32 35.41
C GLU A 147 -23.63 -8.42 34.38
N GLU A 148 -22.66 -9.27 34.73
CA GLU A 148 -22.29 -10.52 34.03
C GLU A 148 -23.32 -11.67 34.35
N PRO A 149 -23.01 -12.97 34.17
CA PRO A 149 -23.20 -13.74 32.95
C PRO A 149 -24.14 -14.96 33.15
N ALA A 150 -24.89 -15.35 32.12
CA ALA A 150 -25.59 -16.64 32.12
C ALA A 150 -25.04 -17.56 31.03
N ALA A 151 -24.24 -18.52 31.47
CA ALA A 151 -23.95 -19.74 30.74
C ALA A 151 -25.27 -20.43 30.34
N ASN A 152 -25.38 -20.87 29.09
CA ASN A 152 -26.17 -22.06 28.82
C ASN A 152 -25.51 -22.94 27.76
N VAL A 153 -25.13 -24.12 28.23
CA VAL A 153 -24.60 -25.24 27.50
C VAL A 153 -25.77 -25.94 26.82
N VAL A 154 -25.73 -26.12 25.49
CA VAL A 154 -26.46 -27.21 24.82
C VAL A 154 -25.60 -27.78 23.70
N LEU A 155 -25.06 -28.96 23.97
CA LEU A 155 -24.54 -29.90 22.99
C LEU A 155 -25.71 -30.49 22.18
N PRO A 156 -25.61 -30.60 20.84
CA PRO A 156 -26.37 -31.59 20.10
C PRO A 156 -25.54 -32.85 19.88
N SER A 157 -26.12 -33.95 20.35
CA SER A 157 -25.66 -35.33 20.29
C SER A 157 -25.36 -35.81 18.86
N GLN A 158 -24.41 -36.73 18.77
CA GLN A 158 -24.14 -37.51 17.58
C GLN A 158 -25.20 -38.58 17.36
N GLU A 159 -25.49 -38.84 16.09
CA GLU A 159 -25.84 -40.16 15.53
C GLU A 159 -25.01 -40.38 14.26
#